data_AF-A0A7W6FZL1-F1
#
_entry.id   AF-A0A7W6FZL1-F1
#
_cell.length_a   1.000
_cell.length_b   1.000
_cell.length_c   1.000
_cell.angle_alpha   90.00
_cell.angle_beta   90.00
_cell.angle_gamma   90.00
#
_symmetry.space_group_name_H-M   'P 1'
#
loop_
_entity.id
_entity.type
_entity.pdbx_description
1 polymer ?
#
loop_
_entity_poly.entity_id
_entity_poly.type
_entity_poly.pdbx_seq_one_letter_code
_entity_poly.pdbx_strand_id
1 'polypeptide(L)'
;MTRLAGIRAQIGYKRRPGSYGGKPSLAIDNTLGRQFDTAAPDQAWVTDIIYIRTLEGFAYLAVVIDLYSRRVVGWSMYGGANRSSGC
;
A
#
# COMPACT_ATOMS: atom_id res chain seq x y z
N MET A 1 16.46 16.27 7.36
CA MET A 1 17.84 15.93 6.97
C MET A 1 18.08 16.00 5.46
N THR A 2 17.21 15.48 4.60
CA THR A 2 17.35 15.54 3.12
C THR A 2 17.39 16.95 2.51
N ARG A 3 16.58 17.89 2.99
CA ARG A 3 16.57 19.29 2.49
C ARG A 3 17.84 20.07 2.84
N LEU A 4 18.48 19.76 3.97
CA LEU A 4 19.73 20.40 4.41
C LEU A 4 20.95 19.87 3.64
N ALA A 5 20.89 18.62 3.16
CA ALA A 5 21.98 17.98 2.42
C ALA A 5 21.99 18.30 0.91
N GLY A 6 21.09 19.16 0.41
CA GLY A 6 21.03 19.54 -1.01
C GLY A 6 20.68 18.41 -1.98
N ILE A 7 20.29 17.23 -1.47
CA ILE A 7 19.97 16.05 -2.28
C ILE A 7 18.65 16.31 -3.00
N ARG A 8 18.72 16.39 -4.34
CA ARG A 8 17.56 16.61 -5.20
C ARG A 8 17.31 15.34 -6.02
N ALA A 9 16.07 14.88 -6.05
CA ALA A 9 15.67 13.77 -6.92
C ALA A 9 15.86 14.18 -8.39
N GLN A 10 16.59 13.38 -9.16
CA GLN A 10 16.64 13.52 -10.61
C GLN A 10 15.41 12.83 -11.20
N ILE A 11 14.45 13.64 -11.66
CA ILE A 11 13.21 13.14 -12.25
C ILE A 11 13.44 13.06 -13.77
N GLY A 12 13.58 11.84 -14.30
CA GLY A 12 13.90 11.59 -15.72
C GLY A 12 12.74 11.78 -16.70
N TYR A 13 11.51 11.92 -16.21
CA TYR A 13 10.32 12.15 -17.06
C TYR A 13 9.76 13.56 -16.84
N LYS A 14 9.51 14.28 -17.93
CA LYS A 14 8.80 15.57 -17.88
C LYS A 14 7.36 15.31 -17.44
N ARG A 15 7.01 15.72 -16.22
CA ARG A 15 5.61 15.70 -15.77
C ARG A 15 4.81 16.64 -16.68
N ARG A 16 3.82 16.10 -17.38
CA ARG A 16 2.81 16.94 -18.02
C ARG A 16 2.07 17.67 -16.89
N PRO A 17 1.89 19.00 -16.95
CA PRO A 17 1.02 19.69 -16.01
C PRO A 17 -0.37 19.05 -16.12
N GLY A 18 -0.86 18.47 -15.03
CA GLY A 18 -2.24 18.02 -14.98
C GLY A 18 -3.15 19.25 -15.09
N SER A 19 -4.20 19.18 -15.91
CA SER A 19 -5.29 20.15 -15.83
C SER A 19 -6.14 19.78 -14.62
N TYR A 20 -5.78 20.31 -13.45
CA TYR A 20 -6.59 20.20 -12.25
C TYR A 20 -7.62 21.34 -12.27
N GLY A 21 -8.65 21.19 -13.10
CA GLY A 21 -9.79 22.11 -13.17
C GLY A 21 -11.04 21.43 -12.64
N GLY A 22 -11.69 22.03 -11.64
CA GLY A 22 -12.91 21.51 -11.01
C GLY A 22 -13.06 21.99 -9.58
N LYS A 23 -14.22 21.74 -8.98
CA LYS A 23 -14.37 21.94 -7.52
C LYS A 23 -13.37 21.01 -6.82
N PRO A 24 -12.54 21.52 -5.89
CA PRO A 24 -11.67 20.64 -5.11
C PRO A 24 -12.52 19.57 -4.44
N SER A 25 -12.07 18.33 -4.49
CA SER A 25 -12.65 17.27 -3.68
C SER A 25 -12.61 17.71 -2.21
N LEU A 26 -13.68 17.46 -1.47
CA LEU A 26 -13.66 17.65 -0.02
C LEU A 26 -12.48 16.83 0.54
N ALA A 27 -11.48 17.52 1.07
CA ALA A 27 -10.39 16.87 1.76
C ALA A 27 -10.93 16.38 3.10
N ILE A 28 -11.09 15.06 3.23
CA ILE A 28 -11.42 14.44 4.51
C ILE A 28 -10.11 14.33 5.30
N ASP A 29 -10.17 14.71 6.57
CA ASP A 29 -9.01 14.62 7.45
C ASP A 29 -8.56 13.16 7.60
N ASN A 30 -7.24 12.96 7.55
CA ASN A 30 -6.66 11.65 7.88
C ASN A 30 -6.80 11.42 9.38
N THR A 31 -7.84 10.67 9.76
CA THR A 31 -8.17 10.35 11.15
C THR A 31 -7.06 9.63 11.89
N LEU A 32 -6.23 8.84 11.19
CA LEU A 32 -5.05 8.19 11.79
C LEU A 32 -3.90 9.18 12.01
N GLY A 33 -3.80 10.25 11.21
CA GLY A 33 -2.76 11.27 11.37
C GLY A 33 -1.32 10.77 11.23
N ARG A 34 -1.10 9.61 10.58
CA ARG A 34 0.18 8.85 10.57
C ARG A 34 0.64 8.40 11.96
N GLN A 35 -0.27 8.27 12.93
CA GLN A 35 0.03 7.65 14.21
C GLN A 35 0.04 6.13 14.05
N PHE A 36 1.25 5.56 13.98
CA PHE A 36 1.45 4.11 13.85
C PHE A 36 1.77 3.42 15.19
N ASP A 37 1.73 4.20 16.27
CA ASP A 37 1.89 3.74 17.64
C ASP A 37 0.57 3.94 18.39
N THR A 38 -0.25 2.89 18.42
CA THR A 38 -1.56 2.91 19.07
C THR A 38 -1.44 2.49 20.54
N ALA A 39 -2.35 2.97 21.39
CA ALA A 39 -2.25 2.72 22.84
C ALA A 39 -2.80 1.35 23.27
N ALA A 40 -3.68 0.74 22.45
CA ALA A 40 -4.30 -0.55 22.74
C ALA A 40 -4.55 -1.37 21.45
N PRO A 41 -4.73 -2.70 21.57
CA PRO A 41 -5.14 -3.56 20.46
C PRO A 41 -6.44 -3.11 19.81
N ASP A 42 -6.64 -3.47 18.54
CA ASP A 42 -7.92 -3.33 17.80
C ASP A 42 -8.43 -1.89 17.63
N GLN A 43 -7.53 -0.90 17.75
CA GLN A 43 -7.86 0.52 17.54
C GLN A 43 -7.58 0.99 16.11
N ALA A 44 -6.50 0.50 15.50
CA ALA A 44 -6.18 0.80 14.11
C ALA A 44 -5.41 -0.36 13.49
N TRP A 45 -5.78 -0.68 12.25
CA TRP A 45 -5.16 -1.73 11.47
C TRP A 45 -4.53 -1.14 10.21
N VAL A 46 -3.44 -1.75 9.75
CA VAL A 46 -2.81 -1.44 8.47
C VAL A 46 -2.94 -2.63 7.53
N THR A 47 -3.18 -2.35 6.26
CA THR A 47 -3.33 -3.38 5.23
C THR A 47 -2.42 -3.08 4.05
N ASP A 48 -1.87 -4.13 3.45
CA ASP A 48 -1.16 -4.04 2.18
C ASP A 48 -1.57 -5.19 1.25
N ILE A 49 -1.46 -4.96 -0.05
CA ILE A 49 -1.68 -5.97 -1.09
C ILE A 49 -0.40 -6.13 -1.88
N ILE A 50 0.19 -7.33 -1.78
CA ILE A 50 1.46 -7.68 -2.40
C ILE A 50 1.21 -8.64 -3.57
N TYR A 51 1.99 -8.46 -4.63
CA TYR A 51 1.98 -9.30 -5.81
C TYR A 51 3.22 -10.20 -5.77
N ILE A 52 3.00 -11.51 -5.69
CA ILE A 52 4.06 -12.52 -5.62
C ILE A 52 4.13 -13.21 -6.97
N ARG A 53 5.29 -13.13 -7.63
CA ARG A 53 5.53 -13.82 -8.89
C ARG A 53 5.89 -15.28 -8.61
N THR A 54 5.14 -16.20 -9.21
CA THR A 54 5.35 -17.65 -9.13
C THR A 54 5.69 -18.22 -10.51
N LEU A 55 6.02 -19.51 -10.58
CA LEU A 55 6.27 -20.20 -11.86
C LEU A 55 4.98 -20.39 -12.68
N GLU A 56 3.82 -20.39 -12.03
CA GLU A 56 2.50 -20.67 -12.64
C GLU A 56 1.68 -19.41 -12.92
N GLY A 57 2.21 -18.23 -12.58
CA GLY A 57 1.52 -16.95 -12.70
C GLY A 57 1.75 -16.04 -11.50
N PHE A 58 0.81 -15.12 -11.26
CA PHE A 58 0.85 -14.20 -10.12
C PHE A 58 -0.11 -14.63 -9.02
N ALA A 59 0.36 -14.52 -7.78
CA ALA A 59 -0.47 -14.57 -6.60
C ALA A 59 -0.59 -13.19 -5.96
N TYR A 60 -1.76 -12.91 -5.42
CA TYR A 60 -2.12 -11.68 -4.74
C TYR A 60 -2.30 -12.01 -3.28
N LEU A 61 -1.53 -11.37 -2.40
CA LEU A 61 -1.59 -11.56 -0.97
C LEU A 61 -2.10 -10.27 -0.32
N ALA A 62 -3.25 -10.34 0.34
CA ALA A 62 -3.76 -9.27 1.19
C ALA A 62 -3.47 -9.62 2.65
N VAL A 63 -2.86 -8.69 3.40
CA VAL A 63 -2.53 -8.88 4.83
C VAL A 63 -3.12 -7.73 5.65
N VAL A 64 -3.66 -8.04 6.82
CA VAL A 64 -4.12 -7.08 7.83
C VAL A 64 -3.26 -7.24 9.08
N ILE A 65 -2.68 -6.14 9.56
CA ILE A 65 -1.84 -6.09 10.76
C ILE A 65 -2.46 -5.15 11.78
N ASP A 66 -2.52 -5.58 13.04
CA ASP A 66 -2.85 -4.72 14.17
C ASP A 66 -1.66 -3.82 14.55
N LEU A 67 -1.86 -2.50 14.59
CA LEU A 67 -0.77 -1.54 14.81
C LEU A 67 -0.19 -1.58 16.23
N TYR A 68 -0.97 -2.02 17.22
CA TYR A 68 -0.51 -2.15 18.60
C TYR A 68 0.41 -3.37 18.74
N SER A 69 -0.11 -4.56 18.45
CA SER A 69 0.58 -5.83 18.70
C SER A 69 1.59 -6.20 17.62
N ARG A 70 1.52 -5.55 16.45
CA ARG A 70 2.29 -5.88 15.23
C ARG A 70 2.05 -7.31 14.74
N ARG A 71 0.91 -7.90 15.10
CA ARG A 71 0.52 -9.25 14.68
C ARG A 71 -0.37 -9.18 13.45
N VAL A 72 -0.25 -10.20 12.61
CA VAL A 72 -1.21 -10.44 11.52
C VAL A 72 -2.52 -10.90 12.14
N VAL A 73 -3.59 -10.14 11.90
CA VAL A 73 -4.95 -10.48 12.37
C VAL A 73 -5.79 -11.14 11.29
N GLY A 74 -5.38 -11.03 10.03
CA GLY A 74 -6.03 -11.70 8.91
C GLY A 74 -5.20 -11.63 7.63
N TRP A 75 -5.41 -12.60 6.74
CA TRP A 75 -4.82 -12.60 5.41
C TRP A 75 -5.68 -13.41 4.44
N SER A 76 -5.54 -13.10 3.15
CA SER A 76 -6.17 -13.86 2.07
C SER A 76 -5.25 -13.88 0.86
N MET A 77 -5.25 -15.00 0.13
CA MET A 77 -4.43 -15.19 -1.04
C MET A 77 -5.29 -15.62 -2.23
N TYR A 78 -5.11 -14.93 -3.35
CA TYR A 78 -5.71 -15.30 -4.63
C TYR A 78 -4.61 -15.63 -5.62
N GLY A 79 -4.61 -16.83 -6.17
CA GLY A 79 -3.62 -17.28 -7.14
C GLY A 79 -4.30 -17.78 -8.41
N GLY A 80 -3.96 -17.17 -9.54
CA GLY A 80 -4.30 -17.72 -10.86
C GLY A 80 -3.31 -18.81 -11.24
N ALA A 81 -3.35 -19.95 -10.55
CA ALA A 81 -2.69 -21.15 -11.05
C ALA A 81 -3.44 -21.58 -12.31
N ASN A 82 -2.82 -21.37 -13.47
CA ASN A 82 -3.38 -21.88 -14.72
C ASN A 82 -3.40 -23.41 -14.61
N ARG A 83 -4.58 -23.99 -14.37
CA ARG A 83 -4.79 -25.44 -14.39
C ARG A 83 -4.66 -25.93 -15.82
N SER A 84 -3.44 -25.95 -16.36
CA SER A 84 -3.11 -26.81 -17.50
C SER A 84 -2.93 -28.22 -16.96
N SER A 85 -4.05 -28.87 -16.64
CA SER A 85 -4.13 -30.33 -16.60
C SER A 85 -3.75 -30.85 -17.98
N GLY A 86 -2.77 -31.73 -18.01
CA GLY A 86 -2.05 -32.20 -19.20
C GLY A 86 -2.92 -32.77 -20.32
N CYS A 87 -2.33 -32.72 -21.52
CA CYS A 87 -2.54 -33.71 -22.55
C CYS A 87 -1.61 -34.90 -22.29
#